data_AF-A0A644Z141-F1
#
_entry.id   AF-A0A644Z141-F1
#
_cell.length_a   1.000
_cell.length_b   1.000
_cell.length_c   1.000
_cell.angle_alpha   90.00
_cell.angle_beta   90.00
_cell.angle_gamma   90.00
#
_symmetry.space_group_name_H-M   'P 1'
#
loop_
_entity.id
_entity.type
_entity.pdbx_description
1 polymer ?
#
loop_
_entity_poly.entity_id
_entity_poly.type
_entity_poly.pdbx_seq_one_letter_code
_entity_poly.pdbx_strand_id
1 'polypeptide(L)' 'MWIYEKKLEYPIKITKPNGRMAKIIVEQYGGGDGELGAAIRYLSQKYTMITPQAQATLNDIGTEELEHRRYKY' A
#
# COMPACT_ATOMS: atom_id res chain seq x y z
N MET A 1 16.83 -3.23 -1.72
CA MET A 1 16.53 -4.61 -1.29
C MET A 1 15.24 -4.56 -0.51
N TRP A 2 14.31 -5.49 -0.73
CA TRP A 2 13.06 -5.56 0.02
C TRP A 2 13.18 -6.60 1.14
N ILE A 3 12.58 -6.30 2.28
CA ILE A 3 12.41 -7.23 3.40
C ILE A 3 10.91 -7.33 3.66
N TYR A 4 10.42 -8.55 3.78
CA TYR A 4 9.02 -8.81 4.09
C TYR A 4 8.91 -9.32 5.52
N GLU A 5 8.12 -8.62 6.34
CA GLU A 5 7.70 -9.10 7.64
C GLU A 5 6.23 -9.52 7.59
N LYS A 6 5.91 -10.67 8.22
CA LYS A 6 4.53 -11.15 8.29
C LYS A 6 3.66 -10.28 9.21
N LYS A 7 4.28 -9.50 10.09
CA LYS A 7 3.61 -8.56 10.98
C LYS A 7 2.96 -7.43 10.17
N LEU A 8 1.77 -7.01 10.60
CA LEU A 8 1.09 -5.83 10.08
C LEU A 8 1.64 -4.58 10.78
N GLU A 9 1.82 -3.48 10.06
CA GLU A 9 2.28 -2.21 10.67
C GLU A 9 1.24 -1.66 11.68
N TYR A 10 -0.06 -1.86 11.42
CA TYR A 10 -1.16 -1.60 12.35
C TYR A 10 -2.03 -2.85 12.63
N PRO A 11 -2.42 -3.13 13.89
CA PRO A 11 -3.25 -4.28 14.23
C PRO A 11 -4.70 -4.14 13.75
N ILE A 12 -5.19 -5.13 13.00
CA ILE A 12 -6.59 -5.21 12.57
C ILE A 12 -7.44 -5.87 13.65
N LYS A 13 -8.67 -5.37 13.87
CA LYS A 13 -9.67 -5.95 14.78
C LYS A 13 -11.01 -6.12 14.07
N ILE A 14 -11.21 -7.26 13.40
CA ILE A 14 -12.50 -7.64 12.78
C ILE A 14 -13.16 -8.69 13.67
N THR A 15 -14.34 -8.37 14.23
CA THR A 15 -15.04 -9.27 15.16
C THR A 15 -16.19 -10.04 14.52
N LYS A 16 -16.64 -9.64 13.32
CA LYS A 16 -17.75 -10.28 12.59
C LYS A 16 -17.53 -10.20 11.07
N PRO A 17 -17.86 -11.24 10.30
CA PRO A 17 -17.84 -11.17 8.83
C PRO A 17 -18.86 -10.15 8.29
N ASN A 18 -18.47 -9.35 7.31
CA ASN A 18 -19.36 -8.42 6.60
C ASN A 18 -19.01 -8.35 5.11
N GLY A 19 -19.74 -9.10 4.27
CA GLY A 19 -19.48 -9.16 2.83
C GLY A 19 -19.72 -7.85 2.07
N ARG A 20 -20.66 -7.01 2.54
CA ARG A 20 -20.91 -5.69 1.93
C ARG A 20 -19.72 -4.76 2.14
N MET A 21 -19.18 -4.74 3.35
CA MET A 21 -17.98 -3.97 3.66
C MET A 21 -16.76 -4.50 2.89
N ALA A 22 -16.57 -5.82 2.85
CA ALA A 22 -15.48 -6.44 2.08
C ALA A 22 -15.50 -6.01 0.60
N LYS A 23 -16.69 -5.96 -0.03
CA LYS A 23 -16.83 -5.49 -1.42
C LYS A 23 -16.36 -4.04 -1.63
N ILE A 24 -16.58 -3.16 -0.64
CA ILE A 24 -16.11 -1.76 -0.69
C ILE A 24 -14.59 -1.71 -0.48
N ILE A 25 -14.06 -2.51 0.45
CA ILE A 25 -12.63 -2.58 0.77
C ILE A 25 -11.80 -3.06 -0.43
N VAL A 26 -12.35 -3.96 -1.27
CA VAL A 26 -11.71 -4.44 -2.51
C VAL A 26 -11.33 -3.29 -3.44
N GLU A 27 -12.17 -2.25 -3.55
CA GLU A 27 -11.88 -1.09 -4.38
C GLU A 27 -10.60 -0.39 -3.92
N GLN A 28 -10.40 -0.28 -2.61
CA GLN A 28 -9.16 0.31 -2.09
C GLN A 28 -7.97 -0.64 -2.20
N TYR A 29 -8.17 -1.95 -2.32
CA TYR A 29 -7.07 -2.90 -2.50
C TYR A 29 -6.49 -2.85 -3.93
N GLY A 30 -7.36 -2.84 -4.95
CA GLY A 30 -6.95 -2.97 -6.36
C GLY A 30 -7.81 -2.24 -7.38
N GLY A 31 -8.70 -1.36 -6.92
CA GLY A 31 -9.43 -0.42 -7.78
C GLY A 31 -8.53 0.66 -8.35
N GLY A 32 -9.12 1.56 -9.16
CA GLY A 32 -8.36 2.55 -9.93
C GLY A 32 -7.50 3.49 -9.07
N ASP A 33 -8.05 3.89 -7.92
CA ASP A 33 -7.39 4.74 -6.92
C ASP A 33 -6.97 3.95 -5.67
N GLY A 34 -6.81 2.61 -5.79
CA GLY A 34 -6.43 1.75 -4.67
C GLY A 34 -4.94 1.81 -4.31
N GLU A 35 -4.60 1.28 -3.14
CA GLU A 35 -3.25 1.30 -2.55
C GLU A 35 -2.20 0.65 -3.48
N LEU A 36 -2.60 -0.42 -4.20
CA LEU A 36 -1.70 -1.08 -5.16
C LEU A 36 -1.28 -0.13 -6.29
N GLY A 37 -2.23 0.64 -6.81
CA GLY A 37 -1.97 1.63 -7.84
C GLY A 37 -1.08 2.76 -7.33
N ALA A 38 -1.36 3.25 -6.12
CA ALA A 38 -0.53 4.26 -5.45
C ALA A 38 0.91 3.78 -5.24
N ALA A 39 1.10 2.60 -4.64
CA ALA A 39 2.40 2.00 -4.39
C ALA A 39 3.24 1.86 -5.67
N ILE A 40 2.66 1.26 -6.71
CA ILE A 40 3.36 1.06 -8.00
C ILE A 40 3.69 2.41 -8.65
N ARG A 41 2.81 3.40 -8.56
CA ARG A 41 3.05 4.74 -9.10
C ARG A 41 4.24 5.42 -8.43
N TYR A 42 4.31 5.44 -7.09
CA TYR A 42 5.43 6.07 -6.39
C TYR A 42 6.74 5.30 -6.63
N LEU A 43 6.69 3.95 -6.58
CA LEU A 43 7.86 3.12 -6.81
C LEU A 43 8.39 3.18 -8.25
N SER A 44 7.53 3.42 -9.24
CA SER A 44 7.96 3.64 -10.61
C SER A 44 8.52 5.05 -10.84
N GLN A 45 7.87 6.08 -10.28
CA GLN A 45 8.32 7.46 -10.37
C GLN A 45 9.71 7.70 -9.77
N LYS A 46 10.09 6.96 -8.72
CA LYS A 46 11.41 7.13 -8.09
C LYS A 46 12.57 6.96 -9.08
N TYR A 47 12.42 6.13 -10.12
CA TYR A 47 13.50 5.87 -11.08
C TYR A 47 13.78 7.05 -12.02
N THR A 48 12.83 7.99 -12.13
CA THR A 48 12.97 9.18 -13.00
C THR A 48 13.20 10.47 -12.22
N MET A 49 13.19 10.43 -10.88
CA MET A 49 13.42 11.62 -10.06
C MET A 49 14.88 12.08 -10.12
N ILE A 50 15.05 13.41 -10.20
CA ILE A 50 16.36 14.06 -10.34
C ILE A 50 17.09 14.16 -8.99
N THR A 51 16.36 14.45 -7.91
CA THR A 51 16.96 14.67 -6.60
C THR A 51 16.96 13.39 -5.76
N PRO A 52 18.08 13.08 -5.07
CA PRO A 52 18.13 11.92 -4.18
C PRO A 52 17.04 11.95 -3.09
N GLN A 53 16.66 13.14 -2.62
CA GLN A 53 15.61 13.31 -1.63
C GLN A 53 14.25 12.86 -2.16
N ALA A 54 13.89 13.25 -3.39
CA ALA A 54 12.62 12.82 -3.98
C ALA A 54 12.60 11.32 -4.28
N GLN A 55 13.73 10.75 -4.71
CA GLN A 55 13.87 9.30 -4.87
C GLN A 55 13.62 8.56 -3.55
N ALA A 56 14.21 9.06 -2.46
CA ALA A 56 14.01 8.51 -1.11
C ALA A 56 12.57 8.65 -0.65
N THR A 57 11.98 9.86 -0.76
CA THR A 57 10.58 10.09 -0.36
C THR A 57 9.60 9.20 -1.11
N LEU A 58 9.74 9.04 -2.42
CA LEU A 58 8.87 8.15 -3.20
C LEU A 58 9.10 6.66 -2.87
N ASN A 59 10.33 6.30 -2.49
CA ASN A 59 10.63 4.95 -2.02
C ASN A 59 9.98 4.68 -0.67
N ASP A 60 10.01 5.65 0.26
CA ASP A 60 9.40 5.54 1.58
C ASP A 60 7.88 5.44 1.47
N ILE A 61 7.24 6.38 0.77
CA ILE A 61 5.78 6.37 0.55
C ILE A 61 5.38 5.09 -0.20
N GLY A 62 6.06 4.76 -1.29
CA GLY A 62 5.74 3.56 -2.07
C GLY A 62 5.89 2.26 -1.28
N THR A 63 6.74 2.23 -0.25
CA THR A 63 6.89 1.09 0.66
C THR A 63 5.73 1.02 1.66
N GLU A 64 5.32 2.17 2.23
CA GLU A 64 4.17 2.28 3.14
C GLU A 64 2.87 1.82 2.46
N GLU A 65 2.62 2.25 1.22
CA GLU A 65 1.40 1.89 0.49
C GLU A 65 1.32 0.38 0.18
N LEU A 66 2.46 -0.32 0.08
CA LEU A 66 2.46 -1.78 -0.06
C LEU A 66 1.94 -2.49 1.20
N GLU A 67 2.20 -1.92 2.38
CA GLU A 67 1.68 -2.41 3.67
C GLU A 67 0.22 -1.98 3.88
N HIS A 68 -0.17 -0.78 3.46
CA HIS A 68 -1.57 -0.31 3.50
C HIS A 68 -2.54 -1.29 2.82
N ARG A 69 -2.10 -1.88 1.70
CA ARG A 69 -2.86 -2.90 1.00
C ARG A 69 -3.07 -4.19 1.83
N ARG A 70 -2.18 -4.50 2.77
CA ARG A 70 -2.21 -5.73 3.58
C ARG A 70 -3.17 -5.65 4.77
N TYR A 71 -3.63 -4.47 5.16
CA TYR A 71 -4.59 -4.31 6.27
C TYR A 71 -6.01 -4.83 6.00
N LYS A 72 -6.26 -5.30 4.78
CA LYS A 72 -7.62 -5.39 4.25
C LYS A 72 -8.16 -6.84 4.22
N TYR A 73 -7.41 -7.83 4.73
CA TYR A 73 -7.80 -9.25 4.84
C TYR A 73 -7.24 -9.96 6.07
#